data_AF-A0A2M8AHC4-F1
#
_entry.id   AF-A0A2M8AHC4-F1
#
_cell.length_a   1.000
_cell.length_b   1.000
_cell.length_c   1.000
_cell.angle_alpha   90.00
_cell.angle_beta   90.00
_cell.angle_gamma   90.00
#
_symmetry.space_group_name_H-M   'P 1'
#
loop_
_entity.id
_entity.type
_entity.pdbx_description
1 polymer ?
#
loop_
_entity_poly.entity_id
_entity_poly.type
_entity_poly.pdbx_seq_one_letter_code
_entity_poly.pdbx_strand_id
1 'polypeptide(L)' 'MRQIISISLPEDIIKKLKNRIKHSGFASISEYFKYLFEADNNNTISDKELMAAIIESRKEYKKGKTIKADSLADLL' A
#
# COMPACT_ATOMS: atom_id res chain seq x y z
N MET A 1 -2.32 9.30 27.48
CA MET A 1 -0.86 9.33 27.71
C MET A 1 -0.15 9.27 26.38
N ARG A 2 0.89 10.09 26.16
CA ARG A 2 1.68 10.06 24.93
C ARG A 2 2.87 9.11 25.11
N GLN A 3 3.07 8.21 24.15
CA GLN A 3 4.26 7.36 24.09
C GLN A 3 5.24 7.95 23.08
N ILE A 4 6.54 7.83 23.37
CA ILE A 4 7.62 8.32 22.51
C ILE A 4 8.37 7.11 21.94
N ILE A 5 8.60 7.12 20.63
CA ILE A 5 9.43 6.14 19.93
C ILE A 5 10.73 6.84 19.53
N SER A 6 11.86 6.31 19.98
CA SER A 6 13.19 6.74 19.55
C SER A 6 13.78 5.74 18.57
N ILE A 7 14.27 6.22 17.42
CA ILE A 7 14.83 5.39 16.36
C ILE A 7 16.20 5.95 16.01
N SER A 8 17.23 5.08 16.05
CA SER A 8 18.58 5.42 15.60
C SER A 8 18.70 5.14 14.11
N LEU A 9 19.10 6.15 13.33
CA LEU A 9 19.30 6.05 11.89
C LEU A 9 20.60 6.73 11.48
N PRO A 10 21.27 6.25 10.41
CA PRO A 10 22.36 6.97 9.78
C PRO A 10 21.98 8.41 9.39
N GLU A 11 22.93 9.33 9.48
CA GLU A 11 22.67 10.76 9.25
C GLU A 11 22.20 11.04 7.81
N ASP A 12 22.72 10.30 6.82
CA ASP A 12 22.34 10.43 5.42
C ASP A 12 20.86 10.06 5.20
N ILE A 13 20.37 9.02 5.89
CA ILE A 13 18.97 8.61 5.87
C ILE A 13 18.10 9.70 6.50
N ILE A 14 18.52 10.28 7.64
CA ILE A 14 17.79 11.38 8.28
C ILE A 14 17.66 12.58 7.34
N LYS A 15 18.74 12.94 6.63
CA LYS A 15 18.72 14.03 5.64
C LYS A 15 17.76 13.73 4.49
N LYS A 16 17.83 12.54 3.90
CA LYS A 16 16.91 12.10 2.83
C LYS A 16 15.46 12.13 3.30
N LEU A 17 15.17 11.64 4.50
CA LEU A 17 13.83 11.62 5.09
C LEU A 17 13.27 13.03 5.27
N LYS A 18 14.05 13.94 5.85
CA LYS A 18 13.64 15.35 6.03
C LYS A 18 13.36 16.03 4.69
N ASN A 19 14.21 15.79 3.69
CA ASN A 19 13.99 16.35 2.36
C ASN A 19 12.70 15.79 1.73
N ARG A 20 12.45 14.48 1.83
CA ARG A 20 11.22 13.87 1.33
C ARG A 20 9.99 14.51 1.95
N ILE A 21 9.94 14.60 3.28
CA ILE A 21 8.81 15.16 4.05
C ILE A 21 8.48 16.59 3.59
N LYS A 22 9.50 17.43 3.38
CA LYS A 22 9.31 18.80 2.87
C LYS A 22 8.59 18.86 1.51
N HIS A 23 8.86 17.89 0.63
CA HIS A 23 8.26 17.84 -0.71
C HIS A 23 6.93 17.09 -0.74
N SER A 24 6.64 16.27 0.27
CA SER A 24 5.46 15.41 0.33
C SER A 24 4.28 16.03 1.08
N GLY A 25 4.39 17.28 1.55
CA GLY A 25 3.28 18.01 2.20
C GLY A 25 3.00 17.60 3.65
N PHE A 26 3.84 16.78 4.28
CA PHE A 26 3.68 16.39 5.68
C PHE A 26 4.29 17.45 6.61
N ALA A 27 3.60 17.79 7.70
CA ALA A 27 4.05 18.77 8.67
C ALA A 27 5.18 18.24 9.57
N SER A 28 5.32 16.91 9.71
CA SER A 28 6.38 16.32 10.55
C SER A 28 6.76 14.89 10.14
N ILE A 29 7.91 14.44 10.66
CA ILE A 29 8.35 13.04 10.57
C ILE A 29 7.32 12.11 11.23
N SER A 30 6.78 12.49 12.39
CA SER A 30 5.80 11.66 13.09
C SER A 30 4.51 11.48 12.29
N GLU A 31 4.06 12.53 11.60
CA GLU A 31 2.89 12.46 10.72
C GLU A 31 3.16 11.57 9.51
N TYR A 32 4.32 11.71 8.88
CA TYR A 32 4.75 10.84 7.78
C TYR A 32 4.80 9.36 8.22
N PHE A 33 5.33 9.06 9.40
CA PHE A 33 5.33 7.70 9.94
C PHE A 33 3.93 7.15 10.22
N LYS A 34 3.00 7.98 10.73
CA LYS A 34 1.60 7.57 10.91
C LYS A 34 0.95 7.23 9.57
N TYR A 35 1.15 8.08 8.57
CA TYR A 35 0.67 7.82 7.21
C TYR A 35 1.19 6.49 6.67
N LEU A 36 2.50 6.20 6.82
CA LEU A 36 3.07 4.94 6.38
C LEU A 36 2.48 3.74 7.14
N PHE A 37 2.29 3.87 8.45
CA PHE A 37 1.70 2.81 9.27
C PHE A 37 0.23 2.54 8.89
N GLU A 38 -0.54 3.59 8.62
CA GLU A 38 -1.92 3.45 8.13
C GLU A 38 -1.97 2.88 6.73
N ALA A 39 -1.06 3.29 5.84
CA ALA A 39 -0.96 2.74 4.49
C ALA A 39 -0.65 1.24 4.53
N ASP A 40 0.31 0.83 5.37
CA ASP A 40 0.69 -0.57 5.54
C ASP A 40 -0.48 -1.44 6.02
N ASN A 41 -1.28 -0.92 6.97
CA ASN A 41 -2.42 -1.65 7.54
C ASN A 41 -3.69 -1.62 6.67
N ASN A 42 -3.95 -0.54 5.95
CA ASN A 42 -5.26 -0.29 5.34
C ASN A 42 -5.25 -0.30 3.80
N ASN A 43 -4.09 -0.04 3.17
CA ASN A 43 -4.02 0.18 1.72
C ASN A 43 -3.16 -0.87 0.99
N THR A 44 -2.58 -1.82 1.71
CA THR A 44 -1.82 -2.92 1.13
C THR A 44 -2.60 -4.21 1.29
N ILE A 45 -3.02 -4.79 0.17
CA ILE A 45 -3.45 -6.19 0.14
C ILE A 45 -2.23 -7.01 0.57
N SER A 46 -2.36 -7.85 1.60
CA SER A 46 -1.25 -8.71 2.00
C SER A 46 -0.90 -9.68 0.87
N ASP A 47 0.38 -10.07 0.76
CA ASP A 47 0.81 -11.06 -0.25
C ASP A 47 -0.05 -12.34 -0.22
N LYS A 48 -0.51 -12.73 0.98
CA LYS A 48 -1.37 -13.89 1.18
C LYS A 48 -2.76 -13.70 0.59
N GLU A 49 -3.38 -12.54 0.81
CA GLU A 49 -4.70 -12.21 0.25
C GLU A 49 -4.63 -12.07 -1.26
N LEU A 50 -3.59 -11.43 -1.78
CA LEU A 50 -3.34 -11.32 -3.21
C LEU A 50 -3.21 -12.71 -3.85
N MET A 51 -2.42 -13.60 -3.25
CA MET A 51 -2.25 -14.96 -3.74
C MET A 51 -3.54 -15.76 -3.69
N ALA A 52 -4.36 -15.61 -2.64
CA ALA A 52 -5.66 -16.25 -2.54
C ALA A 52 -6.60 -15.78 -3.66
N ALA A 53 -6.67 -14.46 -3.90
CA ALA A 53 -7.49 -13.87 -4.96
C ALA A 53 -7.07 -14.34 -6.36
N ILE A 54 -5.75 -14.46 -6.62
CA ILE A 54 -5.23 -14.99 -7.89
C ILE A 54 -5.65 -16.46 -8.09
N ILE A 55 -5.52 -17.28 -7.05
CA ILE A 55 -5.89 -18.71 -7.13
C ILE A 55 -7.39 -18.85 -7.38
N GLU A 56 -8.22 -18.06 -6.69
CA GLU A 56 -9.65 -18.03 -6.89
C GLU A 56 -10.02 -17.59 -8.30
N SER A 57 -9.48 -16.46 -8.77
CA SER A 57 -9.71 -15.95 -10.13
C SER A 57 -9.37 -17.00 -11.20
N ARG A 58 -8.26 -17.74 -11.04
CA ARG A 58 -7.90 -18.85 -11.94
C ARG A 58 -8.92 -19.99 -11.91
N LYS A 59 -9.47 -20.32 -10.75
CA LYS A 59 -10.52 -21.35 -10.62
C LYS A 59 -11.80 -20.90 -11.30
N GLU A 60 -12.19 -19.63 -11.14
CA GLU A 60 -13.38 -19.07 -11.76
C GLU A 60 -13.28 -19.01 -13.28
N TYR A 61 -12.12 -18.61 -13.80
CA TYR A 61 -11.80 -18.66 -15.23
C TYR A 61 -11.95 -20.07 -15.79
N LYS A 62 -11.35 -21.07 -15.12
CA LYS A 62 -11.47 -22.48 -15.53
C LYS A 62 -12.91 -23.01 -15.49
N LYS A 63 -13.74 -22.48 -14.59
CA LYS A 63 -15.16 -22.83 -14.47
C LYS A 63 -16.05 -22.10 -15.49
N GLY A 64 -15.48 -21.24 -16.34
CA GLY A 64 -16.23 -20.50 -17.36
C GLY A 64 -17.08 -19.37 -16.78
N LYS A 65 -16.79 -18.89 -15.57
CA LYS A 65 -17.52 -17.77 -14.94
C LYS A 65 -17.17 -16.40 -15.53
N THR A 66 -16.32 -16.37 -16.55
CA THR A 66 -15.89 -15.14 -17.22
C THR A 66 -16.71 -14.88 -18.46
N ILE A 67 -16.99 -13.61 -18.71
CA ILE A 67 -17.55 -13.16 -19.98
C ILE A 67 -16.43 -12.94 -21.00
N LYS A 68 -16.70 -13.19 -22.27
CA LYS A 68 -15.88 -12.69 -23.36
C LYS A 68 -16.48 -11.36 -23.78
N ALA A 69 -15.85 -10.27 -23.36
CA ALA A 69 -16.21 -8.93 -23.78
C ALA A 69 -15.64 -8.66 -25.19
N ASP A 70 -16.46 -8.11 -26.08
CA ASP A 70 -16.03 -7.71 -27.43
C ASP A 70 -15.46 -6.29 -27.43
N SER A 71 -15.83 -5.50 -26.42
CA SER A 71 -15.33 -4.15 -26.20
C SER A 71 -15.23 -3.81 -24.71
N LEU A 72 -14.54 -2.71 -24.40
CA LEU A 72 -14.47 -2.19 -23.03
C LEU A 72 -15.84 -1.71 -22.51
N ALA A 73 -16.78 -1.40 -23.41
CA ALA A 73 -18.14 -1.01 -23.04
C ALA A 73 -18.95 -2.18 -22.47
N ASP A 74 -18.58 -3.42 -22.78
CA ASP A 74 -19.24 -4.62 -22.25
C ASP A 74 -18.81 -4.93 -20.80
N LEU A 75 -17.82 -4.20 -20.28
CA LEU A 75 -17.26 -4.35 -18.93
C LEU A 75 -17.75 -3.29 -17.93
N LEU A 76 -18.47 -2.25 -18.40
CA LEU A 76 -18.99 -1.14 -17.60
C LEU A 76 -20.49 -1.35 -17.29
#